data_AF-A0A811N912-F1
#
_entry.id   AF-A0A811N912-F1
#
_cell.length_a   1.000
_cell.length_b   1.000
_cell.length_c   1.000
_cell.angle_alpha   90.00
_cell.angle_beta   90.00
_cell.angle_gamma   90.00
#
_symmetry.space_group_name_H-M   'P 1'
#
loop_
_entity.id
_entity.type
_entity.pdbx_description
1 polymer ?
#
loop_
_entity_poly.entity_id
_entity_poly.type
_entity_poly.pdbx_seq_one_letter_code
_entity_poly.pdbx_strand_id
1 'polypeptide(L)'
;MTIPPFSKLTIRDDDWVKYNDSWPDELGVQGHKVQKNGDREVWAGPLSGGRVAVVLWNRGPTQASITASWSSIGLSTSAVVNAHDLWTVEVISSVQGELKATVETHACKMSRTCSNQMPGSLGYEEQDAKAFASWGVDYLKYDNCNDQGLSPQPRGVNDPATWASGVGNSWRTTGDIQDNWGSMTAIADANDKWASYARPGGWNDPDMLEVGNGGMSTEEYRSHFSIWALVKAPLLIGCDIRSMSNDTKEILSNHNVIAVNQDVLGVQGRKVLQDGDQQVSKQGRVAVVLWNRGSDEASITASWSSIGLNEPTVVDAHDLWTGEVTSSVQG
;
A
#
# COMPACT_ATOMS: atom_id res chain seq x y z
N MET A 1 -0.26 -15.96 -33.06
CA MET A 1 -1.50 -15.21 -32.83
C MET A 1 -1.08 -13.77 -32.62
N THR A 2 -1.35 -12.93 -33.61
CA THR A 2 -0.73 -11.61 -33.79
C THR A 2 -1.38 -10.60 -32.85
N ILE A 3 -0.59 -10.04 -31.93
CA ILE A 3 -1.00 -9.01 -30.97
C ILE A 3 -0.95 -7.66 -31.70
N PRO A 4 -2.05 -6.88 -31.80
CA PRO A 4 -2.01 -5.55 -32.39
C PRO A 4 -1.52 -4.50 -31.36
N PRO A 5 -0.81 -3.45 -31.79
CA PRO A 5 -0.19 -2.45 -30.92
C PRO A 5 -1.20 -1.41 -30.43
N PHE A 6 -1.05 -1.00 -29.17
CA PHE A 6 -1.77 0.06 -28.48
C PHE A 6 -1.01 1.38 -28.63
N SER A 7 -1.66 2.55 -28.53
CA SER A 7 -0.88 3.79 -28.59
C SER A 7 -1.30 5.00 -27.74
N LYS A 8 -0.33 5.62 -27.03
CA LYS A 8 -0.35 7.01 -26.53
C LYS A 8 0.97 7.67 -26.90
N LEU A 9 1.02 8.69 -27.77
CA LEU A 9 2.30 9.25 -28.19
C LEU A 9 2.62 10.63 -27.59
N THR A 10 3.85 10.83 -27.14
CA THR A 10 4.48 12.15 -26.88
C THR A 10 5.32 12.53 -28.09
N ILE A 11 5.10 13.69 -28.67
CA ILE A 11 5.68 14.07 -29.96
C ILE A 11 6.85 15.05 -29.76
N ARG A 12 8.00 14.80 -30.41
CA ARG A 12 9.32 15.37 -30.09
C ARG A 12 10.13 15.81 -31.33
N ASP A 13 10.91 16.89 -31.20
CA ASP A 13 12.09 17.23 -32.02
C ASP A 13 13.38 16.88 -31.23
N ASP A 14 14.45 16.44 -31.89
CA ASP A 14 15.49 15.46 -31.47
C ASP A 14 16.33 15.72 -30.17
N ASP A 15 17.12 14.70 -29.73
CA ASP A 15 18.18 14.63 -28.67
C ASP A 15 17.89 14.27 -27.19
N TRP A 16 17.85 12.99 -26.77
CA TRP A 16 18.05 12.65 -25.34
C TRP A 16 19.15 11.61 -25.09
N VAL A 17 20.29 12.16 -24.69
CA VAL A 17 21.05 11.73 -23.52
C VAL A 17 21.11 12.95 -22.60
N LYS A 18 20.39 12.97 -21.45
CA LYS A 18 20.79 13.56 -20.14
C LYS A 18 19.64 13.82 -19.14
N TYR A 19 19.33 12.81 -18.32
CA TYR A 19 18.71 12.77 -16.97
C TYR A 19 18.32 14.04 -16.14
N ASN A 20 17.90 15.16 -16.72
CA ASN A 20 17.66 16.42 -15.99
C ASN A 20 16.32 17.15 -16.24
N ASP A 21 15.29 16.53 -16.83
CA ASP A 21 13.99 17.18 -16.95
C ASP A 21 13.24 17.07 -15.61
N SER A 22 13.13 18.21 -14.93
CA SER A 22 12.41 18.41 -13.68
C SER A 22 10.94 17.96 -13.81
N TRP A 23 10.49 17.15 -12.85
CA TRP A 23 9.07 16.83 -12.70
C TRP A 23 8.49 17.63 -11.53
N PRO A 24 7.26 18.19 -11.63
CA PRO A 24 6.40 18.20 -12.83
C PRO A 24 7.02 19.02 -13.97
N ASP A 25 6.57 18.75 -15.20
CA ASP A 25 6.95 19.53 -16.39
C ASP A 25 6.85 21.04 -16.09
N GLU A 26 7.94 21.79 -16.32
CA GLU A 26 8.06 23.19 -15.87
C GLU A 26 6.99 24.12 -16.44
N LEU A 27 6.33 23.76 -17.55
CA LEU A 27 5.22 24.57 -18.07
C LEU A 27 3.97 24.45 -17.20
N GLY A 28 3.72 23.30 -16.57
CA GLY A 28 2.57 23.07 -15.69
C GLY A 28 1.20 23.33 -16.34
N VAL A 29 1.11 23.34 -17.68
CA VAL A 29 -0.13 23.69 -18.40
C VAL A 29 -1.04 22.47 -18.52
N GLN A 30 -2.29 22.61 -18.07
CA GLN A 30 -3.29 21.57 -18.19
C GLN A 30 -3.65 21.31 -19.67
N GLY A 31 -3.64 20.02 -20.06
CA GLY A 31 -4.15 19.60 -21.36
C GLY A 31 -5.68 19.73 -21.47
N HIS A 32 -6.17 20.04 -22.67
CA HIS A 32 -7.59 20.22 -22.93
C HIS A 32 -8.01 19.48 -24.21
N LYS A 33 -9.31 19.36 -24.41
CA LYS A 33 -9.87 18.72 -25.61
C LYS A 33 -9.70 19.64 -26.81
N VAL A 34 -9.04 19.14 -27.83
CA VAL A 34 -8.76 19.90 -29.06
C VAL A 34 -9.59 19.43 -30.26
N GLN A 35 -10.15 18.22 -30.21
CA GLN A 35 -11.04 17.69 -31.25
C GLN A 35 -12.12 16.78 -30.67
N LYS A 36 -13.32 16.83 -31.24
CA LYS A 36 -14.41 15.88 -30.96
C LYS A 36 -15.18 15.56 -32.24
N ASN A 37 -15.31 14.28 -32.56
CA ASN A 37 -16.14 13.78 -33.66
C ASN A 37 -16.95 12.57 -33.19
N GLY A 38 -18.23 12.79 -32.88
CA GLY A 38 -19.06 11.81 -32.20
C GLY A 38 -18.45 11.42 -30.85
N ASP A 39 -18.18 10.12 -30.68
CA ASP A 39 -17.56 9.55 -29.49
C ASP A 39 -16.02 9.57 -29.51
N ARG A 40 -15.39 10.06 -30.58
CA ARG A 40 -13.93 10.15 -30.68
C ARG A 40 -13.47 11.53 -30.23
N GLU A 41 -12.51 11.58 -29.33
CA GLU A 41 -11.94 12.81 -28.81
C GLU A 41 -10.41 12.80 -28.95
N VAL A 42 -9.83 13.98 -29.23
CA VAL A 42 -8.39 14.25 -29.12
C VAL A 42 -8.21 15.28 -28.01
N TRP A 43 -7.32 14.99 -27.08
CA TRP A 43 -6.89 15.91 -26.04
C TRP A 43 -5.41 16.19 -26.20
N ALA A 44 -5.00 17.44 -26.03
CA ALA A 44 -3.60 17.83 -26.12
C ALA A 44 -3.23 18.88 -25.07
N GLY A 45 -1.96 18.86 -24.66
CA GLY A 45 -1.39 19.85 -23.75
C GLY A 45 0.07 20.13 -24.08
N PRO A 46 0.52 21.39 -24.06
CA PRO A 46 1.91 21.73 -24.29
C PRO A 46 2.76 21.29 -23.09
N LEU A 47 3.97 20.82 -23.39
CA LEU A 47 5.01 20.42 -22.44
C LEU A 47 6.28 21.25 -22.69
N SER A 48 7.14 21.36 -21.67
CA SER A 48 8.38 22.12 -21.75
C SER A 48 9.25 21.62 -22.92
N GLY A 49 10.05 22.52 -23.51
CA GLY A 49 10.90 22.18 -24.65
C GLY A 49 10.15 21.99 -25.97
N GLY A 50 8.95 22.58 -26.12
CA GLY A 50 8.18 22.54 -27.38
C GLY A 50 7.50 21.19 -27.66
N ARG A 51 7.44 20.31 -26.64
CA ARG A 51 6.79 19.01 -26.71
C ARG A 51 5.28 19.14 -26.57
N VAL A 52 4.55 18.13 -27.03
CA VAL A 52 3.09 18.05 -26.86
C VAL A 52 2.70 16.66 -26.37
N ALA A 53 1.89 16.63 -25.30
CA ALA A 53 1.21 15.41 -24.86
C ALA A 53 -0.11 15.26 -25.64
N VAL A 54 -0.37 14.08 -26.21
CA VAL A 54 -1.60 13.80 -26.99
C VAL A 54 -2.31 12.56 -26.45
N VAL A 55 -3.64 12.64 -26.30
CA VAL A 55 -4.50 11.51 -25.95
C VAL A 55 -5.57 11.34 -27.01
N LEU A 56 -5.61 10.15 -27.61
CA LEU A 56 -6.66 9.71 -28.53
C LEU A 56 -7.66 8.86 -27.74
N TRP A 57 -8.90 9.35 -27.57
CA TRP A 57 -9.89 8.72 -26.70
C TRP A 57 -11.13 8.30 -27.50
N ASN A 58 -11.38 6.99 -27.57
CA ASN A 58 -12.61 6.44 -28.09
C ASN A 58 -13.61 6.17 -26.96
N ARG A 59 -14.68 6.97 -26.89
CA ARG A 59 -15.78 6.77 -25.93
C ARG A 59 -16.88 5.86 -26.48
N GLY A 60 -16.80 5.48 -27.76
CA GLY A 60 -17.85 4.77 -28.48
C GLY A 60 -17.79 3.27 -28.27
N PRO A 61 -18.87 2.56 -28.61
CA PRO A 61 -19.00 1.11 -28.42
C PRO A 61 -18.23 0.28 -29.46
N THR A 62 -17.63 0.91 -30.47
CA THR A 62 -16.88 0.24 -31.54
C THR A 62 -15.47 0.81 -31.68
N GLN A 63 -14.52 -0.06 -32.01
CA GLN A 63 -13.15 0.33 -32.38
C GLN A 63 -13.21 1.42 -33.46
N ALA A 64 -12.40 2.47 -33.29
CA ALA A 64 -12.40 3.61 -34.19
C ALA A 64 -10.97 4.09 -34.45
N SER A 65 -10.72 4.50 -35.68
CA SER A 65 -9.50 5.25 -35.99
C SER A 65 -9.68 6.71 -35.56
N ILE A 66 -8.70 7.24 -34.83
CA ILE A 66 -8.66 8.62 -34.36
C ILE A 66 -7.38 9.25 -34.91
N THR A 67 -7.53 10.43 -35.50
CA THR A 67 -6.42 11.21 -36.05
C THR A 67 -6.31 12.53 -35.31
N ALA A 68 -5.10 12.88 -34.85
CA ALA A 68 -4.72 14.19 -34.35
C ALA A 68 -3.86 14.90 -35.39
N SER A 69 -4.37 15.98 -35.99
CA SER A 69 -3.59 16.80 -36.93
C SER A 69 -2.70 17.79 -36.19
N TRP A 70 -1.55 18.15 -36.77
CA TRP A 70 -0.60 19.06 -36.10
C TRP A 70 -1.24 20.41 -35.75
N SER A 71 -2.10 20.90 -36.65
CA SER A 71 -2.89 22.10 -36.46
C SER A 71 -3.84 22.04 -35.26
N SER A 72 -4.32 20.86 -34.87
CA SER A 72 -5.24 20.72 -33.73
C SER A 72 -4.51 20.59 -32.40
N ILE A 73 -3.27 20.08 -32.41
CA ILE A 73 -2.48 19.86 -31.19
C ILE A 73 -1.42 20.94 -30.94
N GLY A 74 -1.39 21.99 -31.75
CA GLY A 74 -0.50 23.14 -31.56
C GLY A 74 0.91 22.98 -32.14
N LEU A 75 1.12 22.02 -33.05
CA LEU A 75 2.38 21.85 -33.79
C LEU A 75 2.32 22.58 -35.14
N SER A 76 3.49 23.01 -35.64
CA SER A 76 3.62 23.53 -37.01
C SER A 76 3.24 22.43 -38.01
N THR A 77 2.49 22.75 -39.06
CA THR A 77 2.07 21.77 -40.09
C THR A 77 3.24 21.15 -40.85
N SER A 78 4.40 21.79 -40.87
CA SER A 78 5.63 21.28 -41.48
C SER A 78 6.50 20.47 -40.51
N ALA A 79 6.17 20.43 -39.21
CA ALA A 79 7.00 19.78 -38.19
C ALA A 79 7.11 18.28 -38.45
N VAL A 80 8.35 17.79 -38.43
CA VAL A 80 8.69 16.37 -38.43
C VAL A 80 9.13 16.04 -37.02
N VAL A 81 8.58 14.97 -36.47
CA VAL A 81 8.64 14.72 -35.04
C VAL A 81 8.70 13.23 -34.74
N ASN A 82 9.43 12.87 -33.70
CA ASN A 82 9.41 11.53 -33.14
C ASN A 82 8.25 11.42 -32.17
N ALA A 83 7.36 10.48 -32.42
CA ALA A 83 6.21 10.26 -31.58
C ALA A 83 6.52 9.03 -30.69
N HIS A 84 6.49 9.23 -29.38
CA HIS A 84 6.90 8.27 -28.37
C HIS A 84 5.69 7.65 -27.72
N ASP A 85 5.44 6.39 -28.01
CA ASP A 85 4.38 5.67 -27.39
C ASP A 85 4.65 5.46 -25.89
N LEU A 86 4.01 6.23 -25.03
CA LEU A 86 4.10 6.08 -23.59
C LEU A 86 3.61 4.70 -23.13
N TRP A 87 2.88 3.92 -23.93
CA TRP A 87 2.39 2.59 -23.53
C TRP A 87 3.13 1.39 -24.07
N THR A 88 3.77 1.51 -25.21
CA THR A 88 4.61 0.44 -25.77
C THR A 88 6.09 0.79 -25.70
N VAL A 89 6.44 2.00 -25.24
CA VAL A 89 7.76 2.63 -25.31
C VAL A 89 8.35 2.68 -26.73
N GLU A 90 7.54 2.39 -27.74
CA GLU A 90 7.94 2.45 -29.14
C GLU A 90 8.09 3.90 -29.58
N VAL A 91 9.10 4.15 -30.40
CA VAL A 91 9.32 5.46 -31.01
C VAL A 91 8.98 5.37 -32.49
N ILE A 92 7.90 6.02 -32.89
CA ILE A 92 7.58 6.24 -34.29
C ILE A 92 8.38 7.46 -34.74
N SER A 93 9.45 7.22 -35.49
CA SER A 93 10.34 8.29 -35.93
C SER A 93 9.76 9.03 -37.14
N SER A 94 10.10 10.31 -37.27
CA SER A 94 9.80 11.12 -38.47
C SER A 94 8.32 11.20 -38.87
N VAL A 95 7.42 11.30 -37.89
CA VAL A 95 5.98 11.54 -38.13
C VAL A 95 5.77 12.98 -38.59
N GLN A 96 4.89 13.19 -39.57
CA GLN A 96 4.65 14.51 -40.13
C GLN A 96 3.15 14.74 -40.39
N GLY A 97 2.67 15.94 -40.07
CA GLY A 97 1.33 16.43 -40.40
C GLY A 97 0.19 15.89 -39.53
N GLU A 98 0.20 14.61 -39.20
CA GLU A 98 -0.80 13.98 -38.35
C GLU A 98 -0.29 12.73 -37.61
N LEU A 99 -0.96 12.42 -36.51
CA LEU A 99 -0.81 11.18 -35.76
C LEU A 99 -2.13 10.43 -35.80
N LYS A 100 -2.10 9.18 -36.29
CA LYS A 100 -3.29 8.34 -36.43
C LYS A 100 -3.10 7.03 -35.71
N ALA A 101 -4.10 6.64 -34.93
CA ALA A 101 -4.14 5.34 -34.28
C ALA A 101 -5.52 4.70 -34.35
N THR A 102 -5.56 3.39 -34.16
CA THR A 102 -6.79 2.63 -33.97
C THR A 102 -7.01 2.41 -32.48
N VAL A 103 -8.13 2.89 -31.94
CA VAL A 103 -8.43 2.86 -30.51
C VAL A 103 -9.66 1.99 -30.26
N GLU A 104 -9.49 0.97 -29.42
CA GLU A 104 -10.54 0.05 -29.02
C GLU A 104 -11.71 0.73 -28.30
N THR A 105 -12.85 0.04 -28.27
CA THR A 105 -14.05 0.43 -27.53
C THR A 105 -13.73 0.84 -26.09
N HIS A 106 -14.12 2.06 -25.70
CA HIS A 106 -13.94 2.62 -24.36
C HIS A 106 -12.49 2.71 -23.82
N ALA A 107 -11.46 2.64 -24.67
CA ALA A 107 -10.07 2.55 -24.21
C ALA A 107 -9.38 3.92 -23.96
N CYS A 108 -8.57 3.96 -22.90
CA CYS A 108 -7.37 4.79 -22.73
C CYS A 108 -6.42 4.08 -21.73
N LYS A 109 -5.10 4.00 -21.98
CA LYS A 109 -4.18 3.22 -21.10
C LYS A 109 -3.45 4.15 -20.10
N MET A 110 -3.29 3.70 -18.87
CA MET A 110 -2.56 4.27 -17.70
C MET A 110 -2.94 3.33 -16.54
N SER A 111 -1.99 2.62 -15.90
CA SER A 111 -2.32 1.91 -14.65
C SER A 111 -2.56 2.93 -13.56
N ARG A 112 -3.59 2.74 -12.72
CA ARG A 112 -3.93 3.70 -11.66
C ARG A 112 -3.71 3.06 -10.28
N THR A 113 -3.44 3.87 -9.26
CA THR A 113 -3.55 3.42 -7.87
C THR A 113 -5.00 3.06 -7.53
N CYS A 114 -5.24 2.43 -6.37
CA CYS A 114 -6.59 2.05 -5.92
C CYS A 114 -7.59 3.21 -5.88
N SER A 115 -7.11 4.44 -5.66
CA SER A 115 -7.94 5.66 -5.69
C SER A 115 -8.54 5.95 -7.06
N ASN A 116 -7.99 5.37 -8.14
CA ASN A 116 -8.24 5.74 -9.53
C ASN A 116 -7.99 7.22 -9.84
N GLN A 117 -7.26 7.95 -8.97
CA GLN A 117 -6.96 9.37 -9.14
C GLN A 117 -5.52 9.62 -9.59
N MET A 118 -4.61 8.67 -9.35
CA MET A 118 -3.17 8.81 -9.63
C MET A 118 -2.64 7.61 -10.43
N PRO A 119 -1.58 7.77 -11.25
CA PRO A 119 -0.89 6.67 -11.91
C PRO A 119 -0.32 5.65 -10.90
N GLY A 120 -0.28 4.38 -11.27
CA GLY A 120 0.50 3.34 -10.60
C GLY A 120 1.81 3.04 -11.34
N SER A 121 2.72 2.30 -10.71
CA SER A 121 4.10 2.11 -11.19
C SER A 121 4.36 0.84 -11.99
N LEU A 122 3.32 0.05 -12.30
CA LEU A 122 3.46 -1.20 -13.05
C LEU A 122 4.09 -0.95 -14.43
N GLY A 123 5.26 -1.53 -14.69
CA GLY A 123 6.07 -1.33 -15.90
C GLY A 123 6.96 -0.08 -15.89
N TYR A 124 6.95 0.68 -14.79
CA TYR A 124 7.70 1.92 -14.57
C TYR A 124 8.55 1.85 -13.29
N GLU A 125 8.78 0.65 -12.75
CA GLU A 125 9.36 0.43 -11.43
C GLU A 125 10.74 1.06 -11.29
N GLU A 126 11.62 0.94 -12.29
CA GLU A 126 12.96 1.52 -12.25
C GLU A 126 12.93 3.06 -12.27
N GLN A 127 12.03 3.63 -13.09
CA GLN A 127 11.86 5.08 -13.19
C GLN A 127 11.34 5.66 -11.88
N ASP A 128 10.27 5.06 -11.34
CA ASP A 128 9.62 5.56 -10.14
C ASP A 128 10.51 5.34 -8.91
N ALA A 129 11.24 4.22 -8.82
CA ALA A 129 12.22 4.00 -7.76
C ALA A 129 13.35 5.06 -7.78
N LYS A 130 13.87 5.42 -8.96
CA LYS A 130 14.85 6.50 -9.10
C LYS A 130 14.26 7.85 -8.68
N ALA A 131 13.00 8.11 -9.03
CA ALA A 131 12.31 9.34 -8.62
C ALA A 131 12.16 9.41 -7.09
N PHE A 132 11.65 8.36 -6.45
CA PHE A 132 11.53 8.27 -4.99
C PHE A 132 12.88 8.48 -4.30
N ALA A 133 13.95 7.84 -4.79
CA ALA A 133 15.29 8.05 -4.26
C ALA A 133 15.78 9.50 -4.43
N SER A 134 15.52 10.14 -5.57
CA SER A 134 15.90 11.53 -5.82
C SER A 134 15.17 12.54 -4.92
N TRP A 135 13.97 12.19 -4.46
CA TRP A 135 13.19 12.99 -3.51
C TRP A 135 13.57 12.73 -2.05
N GLY A 136 14.44 11.74 -1.79
CA GLY A 136 14.80 11.33 -0.42
C GLY A 136 13.68 10.56 0.28
N VAL A 137 12.89 9.78 -0.46
CA VAL A 137 11.86 8.90 0.14
C VAL A 137 12.52 7.71 0.82
N ASP A 138 12.20 7.49 2.10
CA ASP A 138 12.74 6.39 2.91
C ASP A 138 11.82 5.17 3.02
N TYR A 139 10.55 5.31 2.61
CA TYR A 139 9.54 4.26 2.74
C TYR A 139 8.55 4.28 1.57
N LEU A 140 8.23 3.10 1.03
CA LEU A 140 7.25 2.92 -0.03
C LEU A 140 6.19 1.89 0.38
N LYS A 141 4.92 2.31 0.37
CA LYS A 141 3.78 1.39 0.35
C LYS A 141 3.46 1.06 -1.11
N TYR A 142 3.61 -0.20 -1.51
CA TYR A 142 3.34 -0.67 -2.88
C TYR A 142 2.04 -1.48 -2.93
N ASP A 143 1.03 -0.95 -3.61
CA ASP A 143 -0.33 -1.51 -3.63
C ASP A 143 -0.55 -2.51 -4.77
N ASN A 144 -1.68 -3.23 -4.75
CA ASN A 144 -2.01 -4.31 -5.70
C ASN A 144 -3.28 -4.05 -6.54
N CYS A 145 -3.73 -2.81 -6.70
CA CYS A 145 -4.85 -2.49 -7.57
C CYS A 145 -4.43 -2.35 -9.04
N ASN A 146 -5.35 -2.64 -9.97
CA ASN A 146 -5.17 -2.43 -11.41
C ASN A 146 -3.93 -3.16 -11.98
N ASP A 147 -3.67 -4.38 -11.51
CA ASP A 147 -2.54 -5.26 -11.84
C ASP A 147 -2.50 -5.79 -13.30
N GLN A 148 -3.44 -5.35 -14.14
CA GLN A 148 -3.63 -5.78 -15.52
C GLN A 148 -3.76 -7.30 -15.71
N GLY A 149 -4.18 -8.03 -14.67
CA GLY A 149 -4.37 -9.48 -14.75
C GLY A 149 -3.07 -10.27 -14.84
N LEU A 150 -1.92 -9.67 -14.49
CA LEU A 150 -0.60 -10.35 -14.46
C LEU A 150 -0.42 -11.33 -13.27
N SER A 151 -1.53 -11.73 -12.60
CA SER A 151 -1.73 -12.84 -11.63
C SER A 151 -1.44 -12.56 -10.13
N PRO A 152 -2.28 -13.01 -9.18
CA PRO A 152 -3.74 -12.98 -9.13
C PRO A 152 -4.28 -12.33 -7.83
N GLN A 153 -5.38 -11.57 -7.96
CA GLN A 153 -6.45 -11.45 -6.95
C GLN A 153 -6.10 -10.62 -5.66
N PRO A 154 -7.10 -10.29 -4.80
CA PRO A 154 -7.01 -9.24 -3.74
C PRO A 154 -5.82 -9.34 -2.76
N ARG A 155 -5.57 -8.28 -1.99
CA ARG A 155 -4.49 -8.21 -0.98
C ARG A 155 -4.50 -9.44 -0.05
N GLY A 156 -3.33 -10.04 0.20
CA GLY A 156 -3.17 -11.27 0.98
C GLY A 156 -3.28 -12.59 0.19
N VAL A 157 -3.52 -12.56 -1.12
CA VAL A 157 -3.53 -13.74 -1.99
C VAL A 157 -2.09 -14.20 -2.32
N ASN A 158 -1.93 -15.51 -2.58
CA ASN A 158 -0.65 -16.24 -2.71
C ASN A 158 0.22 -16.24 -1.45
N ASP A 159 -0.40 -16.08 -0.27
CA ASP A 159 0.24 -16.28 1.03
C ASP A 159 1.59 -15.54 1.16
N PRO A 160 1.59 -14.19 1.13
CA PRO A 160 2.82 -13.37 1.07
C PRO A 160 3.83 -13.68 2.17
N ALA A 161 3.36 -14.15 3.34
CA ALA A 161 4.20 -14.66 4.42
C ALA A 161 5.23 -15.71 3.95
N THR A 162 4.92 -16.49 2.92
CA THR A 162 5.78 -17.57 2.42
C THR A 162 6.91 -17.11 1.51
N TRP A 163 6.85 -15.88 0.95
CA TRP A 163 7.81 -15.41 -0.07
C TRP A 163 8.24 -13.95 0.04
N ALA A 164 7.38 -13.05 0.54
CA ALA A 164 7.60 -11.60 0.47
C ALA A 164 8.83 -11.12 1.25
N SER A 165 9.26 -11.89 2.25
CA SER A 165 10.50 -11.64 2.99
C SER A 165 11.78 -11.64 2.14
N GLY A 166 11.75 -12.18 0.91
CA GLY A 166 12.87 -12.10 -0.03
C GLY A 166 12.91 -10.79 -0.84
N VAL A 167 11.85 -9.98 -0.80
CA VAL A 167 11.69 -8.80 -1.67
C VAL A 167 11.17 -7.55 -0.95
N GLY A 168 10.73 -7.66 0.31
CA GLY A 168 10.20 -6.54 1.09
C GLY A 168 10.34 -6.74 2.59
N ASN A 169 10.18 -5.66 3.35
CA ASN A 169 10.38 -5.64 4.81
C ASN A 169 9.11 -5.96 5.62
N SER A 170 7.95 -5.76 5.02
CA SER A 170 6.65 -6.17 5.56
C SER A 170 5.68 -6.45 4.42
N TRP A 171 4.60 -7.17 4.72
CA TRP A 171 3.57 -7.50 3.73
C TRP A 171 2.20 -7.60 4.37
N ARG A 172 1.22 -6.98 3.72
CA ARG A 172 -0.19 -7.08 4.15
C ARG A 172 -0.66 -8.53 4.07
N THR A 173 -1.20 -9.05 5.16
CA THR A 173 -1.69 -10.45 5.23
C THR A 173 -3.19 -10.59 5.00
N THR A 174 -3.92 -9.47 4.99
CA THR A 174 -5.38 -9.40 4.90
C THR A 174 -5.84 -8.27 3.96
N GLY A 175 -7.15 -8.22 3.71
CA GLY A 175 -7.84 -7.01 3.23
C GLY A 175 -7.78 -5.87 4.26
N ASP A 176 -8.39 -4.73 3.93
CA ASP A 176 -8.29 -3.52 4.75
C ASP A 176 -9.02 -3.64 6.07
N ILE A 177 -8.37 -3.12 7.11
CA ILE A 177 -9.03 -2.87 8.37
C ILE A 177 -10.08 -1.77 8.20
N GLN A 178 -11.13 -1.88 9.01
CA GLN A 178 -12.13 -0.87 9.21
C GLN A 178 -12.20 -0.58 10.69
N ASP A 179 -12.51 0.66 11.04
CA ASP A 179 -12.65 1.13 12.41
C ASP A 179 -13.92 0.56 13.10
N ASN A 180 -13.93 -0.74 13.34
CA ASN A 180 -14.92 -1.45 14.15
C ASN A 180 -14.36 -2.78 14.68
N TRP A 181 -14.91 -3.23 15.79
CA TRP A 181 -14.46 -4.44 16.50
C TRP A 181 -14.43 -5.71 15.64
N GLY A 182 -15.45 -5.90 14.80
CA GLY A 182 -15.58 -7.07 13.96
C GLY A 182 -14.45 -7.17 12.93
N SER A 183 -14.12 -6.06 12.28
CA SER A 183 -13.00 -6.01 11.33
C SER A 183 -11.66 -6.21 12.02
N MET A 184 -11.40 -5.49 13.11
CA MET A 184 -10.14 -5.56 13.84
C MET A 184 -9.85 -6.99 14.35
N THR A 185 -10.86 -7.64 14.95
CA THR A 185 -10.72 -9.01 15.46
C THR A 185 -10.53 -10.04 14.35
N ALA A 186 -11.28 -9.93 13.25
CA ALA A 186 -11.17 -10.84 12.11
C ALA A 186 -9.78 -10.76 11.43
N ILE A 187 -9.22 -9.55 11.35
CA ILE A 187 -7.86 -9.34 10.82
C ILE A 187 -6.80 -9.93 11.75
N ALA A 188 -6.93 -9.74 13.07
CA ALA A 188 -6.03 -10.35 14.04
C ALA A 188 -6.02 -11.88 13.90
N ASP A 189 -7.20 -12.52 13.81
CA ASP A 189 -7.33 -13.97 13.63
C ASP A 189 -6.74 -14.44 12.29
N ALA A 190 -6.99 -13.71 11.20
CA ALA A 190 -6.46 -14.07 9.87
C ALA A 190 -4.93 -13.92 9.78
N ASN A 191 -4.34 -12.99 10.54
CA ASN A 191 -2.90 -12.76 10.60
C ASN A 191 -2.16 -13.81 11.44
N ASP A 192 -2.80 -14.37 12.47
CA ASP A 192 -2.19 -15.26 13.46
C ASP A 192 -1.54 -16.51 12.84
N LYS A 193 -2.18 -17.10 11.83
CA LYS A 193 -1.64 -18.30 11.13
C LYS A 193 -0.26 -18.08 10.50
N TRP A 194 0.14 -16.83 10.28
CA TRP A 194 1.42 -16.48 9.66
C TRP A 194 2.55 -16.21 10.65
N ALA A 195 2.31 -16.35 11.96
CA ALA A 195 3.27 -15.99 13.01
C ALA A 195 4.67 -16.58 12.82
N SER A 196 4.77 -17.82 12.34
CA SER A 196 6.05 -18.51 12.13
C SER A 196 6.93 -17.93 11.02
N TYR A 197 6.38 -17.09 10.14
CA TYR A 197 7.09 -16.51 9.00
C TYR A 197 7.71 -15.14 9.32
N ALA A 198 7.13 -14.42 10.29
CA ALA A 198 7.63 -13.14 10.74
C ALA A 198 8.97 -13.30 11.45
N ARG A 199 9.90 -12.38 11.16
CA ARG A 199 11.26 -12.36 11.71
C ARG A 199 11.89 -10.98 11.52
N PRO A 200 13.00 -10.66 12.20
CA PRO A 200 13.75 -9.43 11.93
C PRO A 200 14.00 -9.20 10.43
N GLY A 201 13.52 -8.06 9.93
CA GLY A 201 13.62 -7.66 8.53
C GLY A 201 12.45 -8.09 7.63
N GLY A 202 11.47 -8.86 8.14
CA GLY A 202 10.30 -9.33 7.39
C GLY A 202 9.09 -9.57 8.30
N TRP A 203 8.10 -8.67 8.26
CA TRP A 203 6.97 -8.67 9.20
C TRP A 203 5.61 -8.87 8.51
N ASN A 204 4.74 -9.65 9.15
CA ASN A 204 3.34 -9.69 8.76
C ASN A 204 2.66 -8.36 9.12
N ASP A 205 1.94 -7.77 8.18
CA ASP A 205 1.24 -6.50 8.33
C ASP A 205 -0.28 -6.72 8.35
N PRO A 206 -0.91 -6.73 9.53
CA PRO A 206 -2.37 -6.75 9.68
C PRO A 206 -3.03 -5.38 9.45
N ASP A 207 -2.40 -4.47 8.71
CA ASP A 207 -2.88 -3.12 8.40
C ASP A 207 -2.67 -2.09 9.53
N MET A 208 -2.94 -0.83 9.20
CA MET A 208 -2.72 0.35 10.06
C MET A 208 -3.56 0.32 11.34
N LEU A 209 -3.15 1.13 12.33
CA LEU A 209 -3.88 1.29 13.59
C LEU A 209 -5.10 2.20 13.40
N GLU A 210 -6.28 1.75 13.82
CA GLU A 210 -7.53 2.55 13.85
C GLU A 210 -7.71 3.36 15.14
N VAL A 211 -6.76 3.27 16.07
CA VAL A 211 -6.81 3.91 17.39
C VAL A 211 -7.10 5.41 17.27
N GLY A 212 -8.25 5.83 17.78
CA GLY A 212 -8.66 7.24 17.82
C GLY A 212 -9.51 7.73 16.64
N ASN A 213 -9.96 6.84 15.74
CA ASN A 213 -10.83 7.20 14.62
C ASN A 213 -12.34 7.28 14.98
N GLY A 214 -12.71 6.78 16.16
CA GLY A 214 -14.02 6.99 16.81
C GLY A 214 -15.05 5.87 16.61
N GLY A 215 -14.73 4.82 15.85
CA GLY A 215 -15.58 3.67 15.58
C GLY A 215 -15.46 2.52 16.59
N MET A 216 -14.49 2.59 17.50
CA MET A 216 -14.34 1.66 18.63
C MET A 216 -14.22 2.41 19.96
N SER A 217 -14.53 1.72 21.06
CA SER A 217 -14.33 2.20 22.42
C SER A 217 -12.84 2.24 22.81
N THR A 218 -12.53 2.96 23.89
CA THR A 218 -11.16 3.04 24.44
C THR A 218 -10.59 1.65 24.76
N GLU A 219 -11.39 0.73 25.30
CA GLU A 219 -10.93 -0.63 25.63
C GLU A 219 -10.71 -1.50 24.39
N GLU A 220 -11.55 -1.34 23.37
CA GLU A 220 -11.36 -2.02 22.08
C GLU A 220 -10.09 -1.51 21.38
N TYR A 221 -9.81 -0.21 21.44
CA TYR A 221 -8.55 0.36 20.93
C TYR A 221 -7.32 -0.06 21.75
N ARG A 222 -7.45 -0.16 23.07
CA ARG A 222 -6.40 -0.70 23.95
C ARG A 222 -6.06 -2.14 23.58
N SER A 223 -7.09 -2.95 23.31
CA SER A 223 -6.94 -4.32 22.82
C SER A 223 -6.26 -4.35 21.45
N HIS A 224 -6.75 -3.56 20.49
CA HIS A 224 -6.18 -3.46 19.15
C HIS A 224 -4.68 -3.11 19.17
N PHE A 225 -4.28 -2.08 19.92
CA PHE A 225 -2.88 -1.69 20.04
C PHE A 225 -2.02 -2.77 20.71
N SER A 226 -2.54 -3.41 21.77
CA SER A 226 -1.85 -4.50 22.47
C SER A 226 -1.58 -5.69 21.56
N ILE A 227 -2.59 -6.10 20.78
CA ILE A 227 -2.49 -7.24 19.86
C ILE A 227 -1.52 -6.92 18.72
N TRP A 228 -1.61 -5.74 18.08
CA TRP A 228 -0.67 -5.33 17.03
C TRP A 228 0.77 -5.28 17.55
N ALA A 229 0.97 -4.79 18.77
CA ALA A 229 2.27 -4.79 19.41
C ALA A 229 2.80 -6.21 19.68
N LEU A 230 1.96 -7.08 20.22
CA LEU A 230 2.31 -8.47 20.52
C LEU A 230 2.66 -9.25 19.26
N VAL A 231 1.88 -9.09 18.17
CA VAL A 231 2.10 -9.81 16.91
C VAL A 231 3.19 -9.20 16.02
N LYS A 232 3.92 -8.19 16.52
CA LYS A 232 5.04 -7.54 15.80
C LYS A 232 4.61 -6.91 14.48
N ALA A 233 3.37 -6.42 14.43
CA ALA A 233 2.87 -5.64 13.31
C ALA A 233 3.61 -4.29 13.20
N PRO A 234 3.72 -3.72 12.00
CA PRO A 234 4.01 -2.30 11.85
C PRO A 234 3.00 -1.46 12.65
N LEU A 235 3.48 -0.57 13.52
CA LEU A 235 2.63 0.35 14.30
C LEU A 235 2.45 1.68 13.58
N LEU A 236 1.72 1.65 12.46
CA LEU A 236 1.43 2.84 11.65
C LEU A 236 0.13 3.51 12.12
N ILE A 237 0.22 4.74 12.64
CA ILE A 237 -0.93 5.50 13.17
C ILE A 237 -1.87 5.88 12.01
N GLY A 238 -3.15 5.52 12.13
CA GLY A 238 -4.19 5.84 11.13
C GLY A 238 -5.12 7.00 11.50
N CYS A 239 -4.93 7.66 12.65
CA CYS A 239 -5.78 8.77 13.10
C CYS A 239 -5.20 10.16 12.85
N ASP A 240 -6.02 11.21 13.02
CA ASP A 240 -5.55 12.60 12.99
C ASP A 240 -4.82 12.96 14.29
N ILE A 241 -3.49 12.89 14.25
CA ILE A 241 -2.62 13.21 15.41
C ILE A 241 -2.70 14.68 15.85
N ARG A 242 -3.23 15.59 15.03
CA ARG A 242 -3.35 17.03 15.37
C ARG A 242 -4.48 17.29 16.36
N SER A 243 -5.43 16.36 16.45
CA SER A 243 -6.64 16.47 17.26
C SER A 243 -6.92 15.21 18.08
N MET A 244 -5.89 14.46 18.43
CA MET A 244 -6.03 13.24 19.23
C MET A 244 -6.52 13.57 20.65
N SER A 245 -7.41 12.74 21.19
CA SER A 245 -7.83 12.81 22.59
C SER A 245 -6.70 12.37 23.53
N ASN A 246 -6.86 12.65 24.83
CA ASN A 246 -5.92 12.16 25.84
C ASN A 246 -5.88 10.62 25.87
N ASP A 247 -7.03 9.96 25.78
CA ASP A 247 -7.14 8.50 25.72
C ASP A 247 -6.38 7.92 24.51
N THR A 248 -6.58 8.50 23.32
CA THR A 248 -5.84 8.09 22.11
C THR A 248 -4.34 8.27 22.30
N LYS A 249 -3.92 9.37 22.91
CA LYS A 249 -2.50 9.65 23.19
C LYS A 249 -1.93 8.66 24.20
N GLU A 250 -2.67 8.33 25.26
CA GLU A 250 -2.27 7.34 26.25
C GLU A 250 -2.02 5.98 25.60
N ILE A 251 -2.93 5.53 24.75
CA ILE A 251 -2.79 4.26 24.01
C ILE A 251 -1.56 4.29 23.10
N LEU A 252 -1.45 5.27 22.22
CA LEU A 252 -0.41 5.32 21.19
C LEU A 252 0.99 5.63 21.73
N SER A 253 1.10 6.20 22.94
CA SER A 253 2.39 6.56 23.56
C SER A 253 2.83 5.62 24.69
N ASN A 254 2.13 4.50 24.92
CA ASN A 254 2.52 3.53 25.94
C ASN A 254 3.84 2.83 25.57
N HIS A 255 4.93 3.30 26.19
CA HIS A 255 6.28 2.79 25.95
C HIS A 255 6.48 1.32 26.34
N ASN A 256 5.73 0.81 27.31
CA ASN A 256 5.83 -0.59 27.74
C ASN A 256 5.27 -1.53 26.66
N VAL A 257 4.12 -1.17 26.08
CA VAL A 257 3.50 -1.94 24.99
C VAL A 257 4.33 -1.82 23.71
N ILE A 258 4.85 -0.63 23.40
CA ILE A 258 5.78 -0.43 22.27
C ILE A 258 7.05 -1.27 22.45
N ALA A 259 7.59 -1.37 23.66
CA ALA A 259 8.78 -2.19 23.93
C ALA A 259 8.55 -3.69 23.64
N VAL A 260 7.31 -4.19 23.80
CA VAL A 260 6.96 -5.54 23.36
C VAL A 260 7.02 -5.65 21.85
N ASN A 261 6.50 -4.66 21.10
CA ASN A 261 6.58 -4.63 19.64
C ASN A 261 8.03 -4.57 19.14
N GLN A 262 8.85 -3.77 19.79
CA GLN A 262 10.24 -3.50 19.41
C GLN A 262 11.25 -4.48 20.05
N ASP A 263 10.81 -5.57 20.68
CA ASP A 263 11.73 -6.52 21.30
C ASP A 263 12.67 -7.14 20.24
N VAL A 264 13.97 -7.13 20.55
CA VAL A 264 15.05 -7.57 19.66
C VAL A 264 14.97 -9.03 19.24
N LEU A 265 14.26 -9.88 20.00
CA LEU A 265 14.04 -11.27 19.59
C LEU A 265 13.19 -11.32 18.32
N GLY A 266 12.28 -10.36 18.15
CA GLY A 266 11.54 -10.20 16.91
C GLY A 266 10.64 -11.38 16.56
N VAL A 267 10.13 -12.09 17.58
CA VAL A 267 9.20 -13.21 17.40
C VAL A 267 7.78 -12.68 17.51
N GLN A 268 6.98 -12.94 16.47
CA GLN A 268 5.56 -12.62 16.44
C GLN A 268 4.80 -13.45 17.49
N GLY A 269 3.90 -12.79 18.22
CA GLY A 269 3.01 -13.46 19.14
C GLY A 269 1.96 -14.28 18.41
N ARG A 270 1.52 -15.36 19.06
CA ARG A 270 0.50 -16.25 18.51
C ARG A 270 -0.58 -16.56 19.51
N LYS A 271 -1.78 -16.85 19.02
CA LYS A 271 -2.88 -17.40 19.81
C LYS A 271 -2.54 -18.80 20.32
N VAL A 272 -2.78 -19.06 21.60
CA VAL A 272 -2.51 -20.37 22.24
C VAL A 272 -3.76 -21.05 22.79
N LEU A 273 -4.84 -20.31 23.03
CA LEU A 273 -6.14 -20.86 23.41
C LEU A 273 -7.25 -20.18 22.61
N GLN A 274 -8.26 -20.94 22.19
CA GLN A 274 -9.38 -20.44 21.38
C GLN A 274 -10.20 -19.37 22.13
N ASP A 275 -10.16 -19.42 23.47
CA ASP A 275 -10.82 -18.53 24.45
C ASP A 275 -9.87 -17.60 25.23
N GLY A 276 -8.89 -16.96 24.57
CA GLY A 276 -8.40 -15.66 25.06
C GLY A 276 -6.91 -15.43 25.31
N ASP A 277 -6.00 -16.30 24.89
CA ASP A 277 -4.57 -16.08 25.15
C ASP A 277 -3.75 -15.92 23.87
N GLN A 278 -2.95 -14.84 23.79
CA GLN A 278 -1.87 -14.70 22.81
C GLN A 278 -0.52 -14.49 23.51
N GLN A 279 0.57 -15.08 22.99
CA GLN A 279 1.90 -15.00 23.62
C GLN A 279 3.12 -14.85 22.68
N VAL A 280 4.20 -14.25 23.20
CA VAL A 280 5.59 -14.34 22.69
C VAL A 280 6.52 -14.78 23.82
N SER A 281 7.32 -15.84 23.61
CA SER A 281 8.30 -16.33 24.59
C SER A 281 9.73 -15.93 24.21
N LYS A 282 10.47 -15.39 25.19
CA LYS A 282 11.93 -15.24 25.21
C LYS A 282 12.47 -16.03 26.40
N GLN A 283 13.70 -16.54 26.29
CA GLN A 283 14.45 -17.03 27.44
C GLN A 283 14.50 -15.94 28.54
N GLY A 284 13.68 -16.13 29.58
CA GLY A 284 13.58 -15.30 30.77
C GLY A 284 12.38 -14.33 30.86
N ARG A 285 11.65 -14.02 29.78
CA ARG A 285 10.46 -13.13 29.81
C ARG A 285 9.44 -13.55 28.76
N VAL A 286 8.15 -13.48 29.09
CA VAL A 286 7.03 -13.80 28.19
C VAL A 286 6.09 -12.59 28.15
N ALA A 287 5.66 -12.20 26.95
CA ALA A 287 4.57 -11.24 26.79
C ALA A 287 3.26 -12.01 26.61
N VAL A 288 2.25 -11.68 27.40
CA VAL A 288 0.94 -12.33 27.41
C VAL A 288 -0.14 -11.26 27.28
N VAL A 289 -1.14 -11.51 26.44
CA VAL A 289 -2.37 -10.73 26.39
C VAL A 289 -3.53 -11.66 26.72
N LEU A 290 -4.27 -11.33 27.79
CA LEU A 290 -5.54 -11.94 28.14
C LEU A 290 -6.64 -11.11 27.50
N TRP A 291 -7.31 -11.66 26.48
CA TRP A 291 -8.21 -10.90 25.62
C TRP A 291 -9.66 -11.36 25.74
N ASN A 292 -10.47 -10.59 26.46
CA ASN A 292 -11.91 -10.78 26.47
C ASN A 292 -12.53 -10.24 25.18
N ARG A 293 -13.07 -11.14 24.36
CA ARG A 293 -13.80 -10.80 23.11
C ARG A 293 -15.31 -10.80 23.27
N GLY A 294 -15.82 -11.17 24.44
CA GLY A 294 -17.23 -11.19 24.78
C GLY A 294 -17.78 -9.80 25.12
N SER A 295 -19.10 -9.70 25.20
CA SER A 295 -19.80 -8.46 25.59
C SER A 295 -19.86 -8.24 27.10
N ASP A 296 -19.62 -9.29 27.89
CA ASP A 296 -19.73 -9.28 29.34
C ASP A 296 -18.36 -9.44 30.00
N GLU A 297 -18.22 -8.93 31.22
CA GLU A 297 -17.02 -9.11 32.03
C GLU A 297 -16.76 -10.61 32.27
N ALA A 298 -15.51 -11.03 32.06
CA ALA A 298 -15.08 -12.41 32.21
C ALA A 298 -13.70 -12.49 32.85
N SER A 299 -13.50 -13.50 33.70
CA SER A 299 -12.18 -13.86 34.21
C SER A 299 -11.49 -14.78 33.20
N ILE A 300 -10.24 -14.45 32.85
CA ILE A 300 -9.40 -15.21 31.93
C ILE A 300 -8.15 -15.64 32.70
N THR A 301 -7.70 -16.87 32.49
CA THR A 301 -6.53 -17.44 33.17
C THR A 301 -5.62 -18.11 32.16
N ALA A 302 -4.36 -17.68 32.11
CA ALA A 302 -3.31 -18.33 31.34
C ALA A 302 -2.49 -19.26 32.23
N SER A 303 -2.46 -20.56 31.91
CA SER A 303 -1.62 -21.52 32.63
C SER A 303 -0.17 -21.40 32.18
N TRP A 304 0.80 -21.72 33.06
CA TRP A 304 2.23 -21.70 32.69
C TRP A 304 2.52 -22.53 31.46
N SER A 305 1.92 -23.71 31.38
CA SER A 305 2.03 -24.60 30.24
C SER A 305 1.51 -23.99 28.92
N SER A 306 0.47 -23.14 28.95
CA SER A 306 -0.06 -22.50 27.74
C SER A 306 0.85 -21.38 27.24
N ILE A 307 1.55 -20.71 28.17
CA ILE A 307 2.46 -19.60 27.88
C ILE A 307 3.95 -20.00 27.84
N GLY A 308 4.22 -21.30 27.72
CA GLY A 308 5.58 -21.82 27.54
C GLY A 308 6.49 -21.69 28.77
N LEU A 309 5.91 -21.54 29.96
CA LEU A 309 6.58 -21.66 31.25
C LEU A 309 6.39 -23.07 31.82
N ASN A 310 7.33 -23.52 32.66
CA ASN A 310 7.26 -24.81 33.33
C ASN A 310 7.17 -24.62 34.84
N GLU A 311 6.40 -25.44 35.53
CA GLU A 311 6.50 -25.50 37.00
C GLU A 311 7.89 -26.00 37.45
N PRO A 312 8.46 -25.49 38.56
CA PRO A 312 7.90 -24.53 39.53
C PRO A 312 8.32 -23.07 39.27
N THR A 313 8.25 -22.58 38.02
CA THR A 313 8.72 -21.22 37.70
C THR A 313 7.91 -20.17 38.44
N VAL A 314 8.61 -19.27 39.14
CA VAL A 314 8.03 -18.09 39.81
C VAL A 314 8.45 -16.85 39.02
N VAL A 315 7.51 -15.96 38.72
CA VAL A 315 7.77 -14.73 37.96
C VAL A 315 7.21 -13.50 38.67
N ASP A 316 7.76 -12.34 38.34
CA ASP A 316 7.09 -11.06 38.57
C ASP A 316 6.28 -10.71 37.31
N ALA A 317 4.97 -10.52 37.47
CA ALA A 317 4.08 -10.13 36.39
C ALA A 317 3.96 -8.61 36.35
N HIS A 318 4.22 -8.01 35.18
CA HIS A 318 4.14 -6.58 34.96
C HIS A 318 2.91 -6.25 34.12
N ASP A 319 1.99 -5.44 34.64
CA ASP A 319 0.91 -4.87 33.86
C ASP A 319 1.47 -3.72 33.01
N LEU A 320 1.43 -3.86 31.70
CA LEU A 320 2.02 -2.90 30.77
C LEU A 320 1.17 -1.63 30.59
N TRP A 321 -0.10 -1.66 30.98
CA TRP A 321 -1.02 -0.53 30.91
C TRP A 321 -0.94 0.32 32.18
N THR A 322 -0.92 -0.30 33.35
CA THR A 322 -0.86 0.42 34.65
C THR A 322 0.56 0.64 35.15
N GLY A 323 1.51 -0.19 34.72
CA GLY A 323 2.87 -0.22 35.27
C GLY A 323 2.99 -0.97 36.60
N GLU A 324 1.89 -1.56 37.10
CA GLU A 324 1.89 -2.31 38.35
C GLU A 324 2.67 -3.63 38.21
N VAL A 325 3.27 -4.07 39.32
CA VAL A 325 4.03 -5.32 39.40
C VAL A 325 3.41 -6.22 40.46
N THR A 326 2.97 -7.40 40.04
CA THR A 326 2.56 -8.47 40.94
C THR A 326 3.73 -9.43 41.09
N SER A 327 4.35 -9.43 42.26
CA SER A 327 5.51 -10.29 42.53
C SER A 327 5.13 -11.70 42.91
N SER A 328 6.03 -12.65 42.62
CA SER A 328 5.91 -14.05 43.04
C SER A 328 4.68 -14.80 42.50
N VAL A 329 4.29 -14.55 41.25
CA VAL A 329 3.21 -15.27 40.56
C VAL A 329 3.65 -16.70 40.25
N GLN A 330 2.74 -17.64 40.48
CA GLN A 330 2.92 -19.09 40.28
C GLN A 330 1.78 -19.63 39.40
N GLY A 331 2.05 -20.69 38.63
CA GLY A 331 1.14 -21.27 37.64
C GLY A 331 0.31 -22.45 38.13
#